data_AF-A0A1F4JJK7-F1
#
_entry.id   AF-A0A1F4JJK7-F1
#
_cell.length_a   1.000
_cell.length_b   1.000
_cell.length_c   1.000
_cell.angle_alpha   90.00
_cell.angle_beta   90.00
_cell.angle_gamma   90.00
#
_symmetry.space_group_name_H-M   'P 1'
#
loop_
_entity.id
_entity.type
_entity.pdbx_description
1 polymer ?
#
loop_
_entity_poly.entity_id
_entity_poly.type
_entity_poly.pdbx_seq_one_letter_code
_entity_poly.pdbx_strand_id
1 'polypeptide(L)'
;MKIRNPRVGAAALIPDTRRTNGLALKAALVAGGVLLSMAAQAQTVVFDETFAAGLGKFTADGTVNTSSGAARLDGCYGCTDGSITSIAISTAGFTGLRLSFDRVTSRLDFGEAGIAEFSTNGSTYTALESIRTASGRVTFNLPTSAENQSSLRLRFRVDASLSYETYTIDNVFLEGTSVTNPPPPPLGTDPGSGPWAPVSAANVAAECKLDPSLLQKANSTLGLRWAVVRYGKLCHEYYPTGSDARTQVYSATKTMSGLTVGALIHKSKSLPASTTRKRGPLNEFQRIDHWLDSFTFHRDSTTAHVLGMVSASSSSLAYPNRVYKYDTNGSDAINRLSDVINTVVAQDTTRLGSNIGAFWRLHFSQPLGLENSIWGTSETSKNFATSWESTIRDMARVGLLMLNGGVWNGQRLVDGDYLYNLAHPSFEDAHTGYGYQAKMNENDSCAPKPIHKIYPHGPVSGAPSCLRAEGCSQTHDAGVFYAAGALGQYIIVHRALDMVIVVKNSGMQSNDEPGRVWNALRPAVVAHDPVYRGNPTGFCTAYGKGNHAPDLKLWEGGR
;
A
#
# COMPACT_ATOMS: atom_id res chain seq x y z
N MET A 1 15.45 -19.31 73.76
CA MET A 1 14.46 -19.64 74.81
C MET A 1 13.40 -20.55 74.17
N LYS A 2 13.31 -21.80 74.66
CA LYS A 2 12.36 -22.94 74.43
C LYS A 2 11.30 -22.80 73.31
N ILE A 3 11.32 -23.56 72.21
CA ILE A 3 10.97 -25.00 71.95
C ILE A 3 9.54 -25.43 72.39
N ARG A 4 8.76 -25.95 71.41
CA ARG A 4 7.90 -27.17 71.40
C ARG A 4 6.42 -26.98 71.01
N ASN A 5 6.07 -27.66 69.92
CA ASN A 5 4.77 -28.29 69.66
C ASN A 5 4.60 -29.49 70.64
N PRO A 6 3.37 -29.94 71.02
CA PRO A 6 2.78 -31.09 70.30
C PRO A 6 1.24 -31.30 70.37
N ARG A 7 0.70 -32.04 69.37
CA ARG A 7 -0.25 -33.21 69.37
C ARG A 7 -1.51 -33.23 70.28
N VAL A 8 -2.63 -33.96 70.08
CA VAL A 8 -3.32 -34.87 69.10
C VAL A 8 -4.67 -35.25 69.78
N GLY A 9 -5.73 -35.60 69.02
CA GLY A 9 -6.85 -36.49 69.45
C GLY A 9 -8.26 -35.90 69.24
N ALA A 10 -9.08 -36.37 68.27
CA ALA A 10 -9.96 -37.56 68.27
C ALA A 10 -11.10 -37.48 69.31
N ALA A 11 -12.40 -37.76 69.10
CA ALA A 11 -13.20 -38.36 68.02
C ALA A 11 -14.69 -37.96 68.25
N ALA A 12 -15.46 -37.72 67.18
CA ALA A 12 -16.65 -38.47 66.72
C ALA A 12 -17.88 -38.57 67.67
N LEU A 13 -19.03 -38.07 67.19
CA LEU A 13 -20.38 -38.60 67.43
C LEU A 13 -21.31 -38.15 66.25
N ILE A 14 -21.83 -39.16 65.54
CA ILE A 14 -22.93 -39.20 64.53
C ILE A 14 -24.04 -40.05 65.23
N PRO A 15 -25.38 -40.06 64.94
CA PRO A 15 -26.20 -39.73 63.74
C PRO A 15 -27.40 -38.78 64.06
N ASP A 16 -28.36 -38.37 63.21
CA ASP A 16 -29.10 -39.16 62.21
C ASP A 16 -30.00 -38.34 61.24
N THR A 17 -30.18 -38.92 60.05
CA THR A 17 -31.28 -38.83 59.07
C THR A 17 -31.88 -37.48 58.59
N ARG A 18 -31.83 -37.22 57.27
CA ARG A 18 -32.85 -37.67 56.30
C ARG A 18 -32.42 -37.46 54.84
N ARG A 19 -32.83 -38.43 54.02
CA ARG A 19 -32.63 -38.64 52.57
C ARG A 19 -33.23 -37.52 51.70
N THR A 20 -32.59 -37.20 50.57
CA THR A 20 -33.00 -37.65 49.20
C THR A 20 -31.98 -37.25 48.11
N ASN A 21 -31.34 -38.27 47.55
CA ASN A 21 -30.99 -38.56 46.14
C ASN A 21 -30.50 -37.47 45.16
N GLY A 22 -29.31 -37.71 44.58
CA GLY A 22 -29.05 -37.44 43.15
C GLY A 22 -27.61 -37.10 42.77
N LEU A 23 -26.64 -38.02 42.94
CA LEU A 23 -25.32 -37.92 42.31
C LEU A 23 -25.41 -38.40 40.85
N ALA A 24 -24.93 -37.58 39.91
CA ALA A 24 -24.47 -38.06 38.61
C ALA A 24 -23.07 -37.49 38.33
N LEU A 25 -22.13 -38.44 38.31
CA LEU A 25 -20.74 -38.35 37.95
C LEU A 25 -20.57 -37.82 36.51
N LYS A 26 -19.74 -36.78 36.29
CA LYS A 26 -19.10 -36.56 34.98
C LYS A 26 -17.66 -36.10 35.16
N ALA A 27 -16.75 -37.05 34.96
CA ALA A 27 -15.40 -36.78 34.50
C ALA A 27 -15.49 -36.11 33.11
N ALA A 28 -14.90 -34.93 32.95
CA ALA A 28 -14.74 -34.30 31.66
C ALA A 28 -13.30 -34.53 31.18
N LEU A 29 -13.19 -35.32 30.10
CA LEU A 29 -12.01 -35.43 29.26
C LEU A 29 -11.52 -34.05 28.84
N VAL A 30 -10.20 -33.83 28.97
CA VAL A 30 -9.47 -32.80 28.25
C VAL A 30 -9.45 -33.21 26.78
N ALA A 31 -10.32 -32.62 25.98
CA ALA A 31 -10.20 -32.60 24.52
C ALA A 31 -9.76 -31.20 24.10
N GLY A 32 -8.52 -31.08 23.64
CA GLY A 32 -8.01 -29.88 23.01
C GLY A 32 -8.80 -29.58 21.75
N GLY A 33 -9.64 -28.54 21.82
CA GLY A 33 -10.21 -27.88 20.66
C GLY A 33 -9.39 -26.64 20.37
N VAL A 34 -8.58 -26.68 19.31
CA VAL A 34 -8.05 -25.47 18.67
C VAL A 34 -9.25 -24.67 18.18
N LEU A 35 -9.59 -23.59 18.88
CA LEU A 35 -10.48 -22.55 18.34
C LEU A 35 -9.69 -21.81 17.26
N LEU A 36 -9.72 -22.35 16.03
CA LEU A 36 -9.41 -21.58 14.84
C LEU A 36 -10.46 -20.47 14.74
N SER A 37 -10.10 -19.25 15.14
CA SER A 37 -10.84 -18.07 14.77
C SER A 37 -10.80 -17.96 13.24
N MET A 38 -11.88 -18.34 12.57
CA MET A 38 -12.06 -18.01 11.16
C MET A 38 -12.22 -16.49 11.08
N ALA A 39 -11.16 -15.78 10.68
CA ALA A 39 -11.29 -14.40 10.27
C ALA A 39 -12.25 -14.37 9.07
N ALA A 40 -13.41 -13.71 9.22
CA ALA A 40 -14.26 -13.41 8.08
C ALA A 40 -13.43 -12.60 7.09
N GLN A 41 -13.22 -13.11 5.87
CA GLN A 41 -12.52 -12.36 4.82
C GLN A 41 -13.32 -11.08 4.54
N ALA A 42 -12.64 -9.93 4.59
CA ALA A 42 -13.27 -8.65 4.31
C ALA A 42 -13.77 -8.65 2.85
N GLN A 43 -15.02 -8.20 2.64
CA GLN A 43 -15.54 -7.95 1.30
C GLN A 43 -14.83 -6.71 0.73
N THR A 44 -14.42 -6.79 -0.53
CA THR A 44 -13.78 -5.69 -1.27
C THR A 44 -14.79 -5.11 -2.24
N VAL A 45 -14.82 -3.79 -2.39
CA VAL A 45 -15.63 -3.11 -3.40
C VAL A 45 -15.07 -3.44 -4.80
N VAL A 46 -15.87 -4.14 -5.60
CA VAL A 46 -15.59 -4.51 -7.00
C VAL A 46 -16.05 -3.39 -7.94
N PHE A 47 -17.16 -2.74 -7.60
CA PHE A 47 -17.74 -1.64 -8.37
C PHE A 47 -18.56 -0.74 -7.46
N ASP A 48 -18.54 0.56 -7.72
CA ASP A 48 -19.34 1.56 -7.01
C ASP A 48 -19.84 2.67 -7.95
N GLU A 49 -21.00 3.25 -7.63
CA GLU A 49 -21.52 4.47 -8.26
C GLU A 49 -22.40 5.25 -7.26
N THR A 50 -22.17 6.54 -7.13
CA THR A 50 -22.90 7.44 -6.20
C THR A 50 -23.71 8.50 -6.93
N PHE A 51 -23.66 8.54 -8.26
CA PHE A 51 -24.37 9.49 -9.13
C PHE A 51 -24.12 10.98 -8.84
N ALA A 52 -23.14 11.30 -7.98
CA ALA A 52 -22.78 12.67 -7.62
C ALA A 52 -22.28 13.50 -8.83
N ALA A 53 -21.81 12.82 -9.88
CA ALA A 53 -21.34 13.40 -11.14
C ALA A 53 -22.22 12.99 -12.34
N GLY A 54 -23.53 12.82 -12.14
CA GLY A 54 -24.46 12.36 -13.17
C GLY A 54 -24.51 10.84 -13.27
N LEU A 55 -24.63 10.27 -14.48
CA LEU A 55 -24.74 8.81 -14.67
C LEU A 55 -23.43 8.05 -14.46
N GLY A 56 -22.29 8.73 -14.46
CA GLY A 56 -20.98 8.14 -14.18
C GLY A 56 -20.71 6.89 -15.01
N LYS A 57 -20.63 5.73 -14.34
CA LYS A 57 -20.34 4.41 -14.92
C LYS A 57 -21.56 3.71 -15.55
N PHE A 58 -22.67 4.42 -15.75
CA PHE A 58 -23.89 3.92 -16.37
C PHE A 58 -24.22 4.66 -17.68
N THR A 59 -24.92 3.97 -18.57
CA THR A 59 -25.55 4.54 -19.77
C THR A 59 -27.06 4.41 -19.63
N ALA A 60 -27.79 5.48 -19.95
CA ALA A 60 -29.24 5.50 -19.91
C ALA A 60 -29.87 5.08 -21.24
N ASP A 61 -31.05 4.49 -21.16
CA ASP A 61 -32.01 4.32 -22.25
C ASP A 61 -33.40 4.72 -21.72
N GLY A 62 -34.22 5.34 -22.56
CA GLY A 62 -35.47 5.98 -22.12
C GLY A 62 -35.25 7.24 -21.28
N THR A 63 -36.22 7.56 -20.40
CA THR A 63 -36.21 8.80 -19.62
C THR A 63 -35.50 8.63 -18.29
N VAL A 64 -34.34 9.26 -18.13
CA VAL A 64 -33.51 9.21 -16.91
C VAL A 64 -33.01 10.60 -16.51
N ASN A 65 -33.12 10.93 -15.21
CA ASN A 65 -32.64 12.20 -14.65
C ASN A 65 -31.67 11.96 -13.47
N THR A 66 -30.59 12.74 -13.40
CA THR A 66 -29.56 12.65 -12.35
C THR A 66 -29.32 13.94 -11.55
N SER A 67 -30.13 14.98 -11.72
CA SER A 67 -29.88 16.32 -11.14
C SER A 67 -29.87 16.36 -9.61
N SER A 68 -30.38 15.33 -8.93
CA SER A 68 -30.42 15.22 -7.47
C SER A 68 -29.28 14.40 -6.87
N GLY A 69 -28.28 14.00 -7.65
CA GLY A 69 -27.22 13.10 -7.20
C GLY A 69 -27.68 11.64 -7.05
N ALA A 70 -28.76 11.26 -7.74
CA ALA A 70 -29.31 9.90 -7.80
C ALA A 70 -29.90 9.69 -9.19
N ALA A 71 -29.94 8.46 -9.71
CA ALA A 71 -30.55 8.15 -11.01
C ALA A 71 -32.05 7.89 -10.85
N ARG A 72 -32.89 8.83 -11.26
CA ARG A 72 -34.35 8.69 -11.33
C ARG A 72 -34.75 8.19 -12.72
N LEU A 73 -35.32 6.98 -12.76
CA LEU A 73 -35.83 6.31 -13.95
C LEU A 73 -37.34 6.54 -14.02
N ASP A 74 -37.84 7.11 -15.11
CA ASP A 74 -39.25 7.45 -15.28
C ASP A 74 -39.94 6.47 -16.22
N GLY A 75 -41.17 6.06 -15.87
CA GLY A 75 -42.05 5.38 -16.81
C GLY A 75 -42.38 6.28 -18.00
N CYS A 76 -42.92 5.71 -19.07
CA CYS A 76 -43.31 6.50 -20.21
C CYS A 76 -44.54 5.98 -20.94
N TYR A 77 -45.49 6.88 -21.16
CA TYR A 77 -46.62 6.59 -22.05
C TYR A 77 -46.19 6.73 -23.51
N GLY A 78 -46.08 5.60 -24.22
CA GLY A 78 -45.79 5.56 -25.65
C GLY A 78 -44.33 5.81 -26.01
N CYS A 79 -43.40 5.70 -25.06
CA CYS A 79 -41.96 5.67 -25.31
C CYS A 79 -41.25 4.63 -24.42
N THR A 80 -39.93 4.51 -24.53
CA THR A 80 -39.14 3.57 -23.75
C THR A 80 -39.04 4.03 -22.29
N ASP A 81 -39.39 3.16 -21.36
CA ASP A 81 -39.20 3.38 -19.93
C ASP A 81 -37.73 3.61 -19.57
N GLY A 82 -37.51 4.40 -18.52
CA GLY A 82 -36.19 4.68 -18.00
C GLY A 82 -35.45 3.42 -17.57
N SER A 83 -34.24 3.26 -18.09
CA SER A 83 -33.29 2.25 -17.63
C SER A 83 -31.87 2.79 -17.63
N ILE A 84 -31.04 2.24 -16.76
CA ILE A 84 -29.59 2.48 -16.73
C ILE A 84 -28.87 1.14 -16.74
N THR A 85 -27.83 1.04 -17.55
CA THR A 85 -26.97 -0.16 -17.64
C THR A 85 -25.53 0.24 -17.35
N SER A 86 -24.86 -0.49 -16.46
CA SER A 86 -23.46 -0.22 -16.12
C SER A 86 -22.54 -0.49 -17.31
N ILE A 87 -21.32 0.07 -17.27
CA ILE A 87 -20.18 -0.47 -18.02
C ILE A 87 -19.98 -1.97 -17.71
N ALA A 88 -19.15 -2.63 -18.52
CA ALA A 88 -18.70 -3.98 -18.21
C ALA A 88 -17.89 -3.96 -16.89
N ILE A 89 -18.31 -4.80 -15.94
CA ILE A 89 -17.68 -4.99 -14.64
C ILE A 89 -16.93 -6.33 -14.69
N SER A 90 -15.62 -6.29 -14.42
CA SER A 90 -14.85 -7.51 -14.24
C SER A 90 -15.03 -8.01 -12.80
N THR A 91 -15.65 -9.19 -12.65
CA THR A 91 -15.69 -9.95 -11.39
C THR A 91 -14.67 -11.10 -11.40
N ALA A 92 -13.74 -11.10 -12.36
CA ALA A 92 -12.61 -12.01 -12.42
C ALA A 92 -11.87 -12.05 -11.08
N GLY A 93 -11.75 -13.23 -10.49
CA GLY A 93 -11.06 -13.38 -9.22
C GLY A 93 -11.85 -12.93 -8.00
N PHE A 94 -13.19 -12.83 -8.08
CA PHE A 94 -14.09 -12.59 -6.95
C PHE A 94 -15.20 -13.66 -6.83
N THR A 95 -15.57 -13.96 -5.58
CA THR A 95 -16.64 -14.87 -5.13
C THR A 95 -17.49 -14.18 -4.06
N GLY A 96 -18.64 -14.74 -3.70
CA GLY A 96 -19.48 -14.21 -2.63
C GLY A 96 -19.94 -12.78 -2.94
N LEU A 97 -20.27 -12.53 -4.20
CA LEU A 97 -20.61 -11.20 -4.69
C LEU A 97 -21.91 -10.69 -4.04
N ARG A 98 -21.86 -9.45 -3.56
CA ARG A 98 -22.95 -8.77 -2.86
C ARG A 98 -23.23 -7.43 -3.51
N LEU A 99 -24.41 -7.28 -4.11
CA LEU A 99 -24.89 -6.01 -4.64
C LEU A 99 -25.73 -5.29 -3.58
N SER A 100 -25.38 -4.06 -3.26
CA SER A 100 -26.17 -3.17 -2.42
C SER A 100 -26.41 -1.83 -3.10
N PHE A 101 -27.57 -1.22 -2.85
CA PHE A 101 -27.94 0.08 -3.39
C PHE A 101 -29.13 0.65 -2.62
N ASP A 102 -29.28 1.97 -2.68
CA ASP A 102 -30.44 2.68 -2.17
C ASP A 102 -31.47 2.83 -3.28
N ARG A 103 -32.75 2.63 -2.96
CA ARG A 103 -33.82 2.77 -3.95
C ARG A 103 -35.09 3.38 -3.39
N VAL A 104 -35.86 4.03 -4.27
CA VAL A 104 -37.22 4.48 -3.99
C VAL A 104 -38.11 4.26 -5.22
N THR A 105 -39.22 3.56 -5.05
CA THR A 105 -40.29 3.51 -6.07
C THR A 105 -41.37 4.53 -5.73
N SER A 106 -41.95 5.18 -6.74
CA SER A 106 -43.05 6.14 -6.55
C SER A 106 -44.17 5.86 -7.54
N ARG A 107 -45.41 5.84 -7.04
CA ARG A 107 -46.67 5.78 -7.82
C ARG A 107 -46.88 4.56 -8.74
N LEU A 108 -46.07 3.51 -8.60
CA LEU A 108 -46.22 2.29 -9.40
C LEU A 108 -47.57 1.59 -9.15
N ASP A 109 -48.29 1.34 -10.24
CA ASP A 109 -49.59 0.67 -10.29
C ASP A 109 -49.48 -0.86 -10.16
N PHE A 110 -50.62 -1.52 -10.00
CA PHE A 110 -50.64 -2.99 -9.96
C PHE A 110 -50.20 -3.57 -11.31
N GLY A 111 -49.09 -4.31 -11.29
CA GLY A 111 -48.45 -4.86 -12.50
C GLY A 111 -47.15 -4.15 -12.87
N GLU A 112 -46.89 -2.98 -12.30
CA GLU A 112 -45.68 -2.19 -12.53
C GLU A 112 -44.60 -2.45 -11.47
N ALA A 113 -43.34 -2.23 -11.84
CA ALA A 113 -42.22 -2.53 -10.98
C ALA A 113 -40.96 -1.71 -11.27
N GLY A 114 -40.22 -1.38 -10.21
CA GLY A 114 -38.78 -1.14 -10.28
C GLY A 114 -38.06 -2.49 -10.31
N ILE A 115 -37.11 -2.64 -11.23
CA ILE A 115 -36.45 -3.92 -11.50
C ILE A 115 -34.94 -3.70 -11.44
N ALA A 116 -34.26 -4.50 -10.61
CA ALA A 116 -32.80 -4.59 -10.60
C ALA A 116 -32.39 -5.98 -11.10
N GLU A 117 -31.45 -6.01 -12.03
CA GLU A 117 -31.07 -7.23 -12.74
C GLU A 117 -29.59 -7.20 -13.13
N PHE A 118 -29.02 -8.38 -13.41
CA PHE A 118 -27.64 -8.50 -13.85
C PHE A 118 -27.52 -9.39 -15.08
N SER A 119 -26.44 -9.21 -15.84
CA SER A 119 -26.11 -10.03 -17.01
C SER A 119 -24.64 -10.42 -16.99
N THR A 120 -24.32 -11.65 -17.40
CA THR A 120 -22.93 -12.14 -17.52
C THR A 120 -22.44 -12.19 -18.97
N ASN A 121 -23.37 -12.06 -19.93
CA ASN A 121 -23.09 -12.07 -21.37
C ASN A 121 -23.41 -10.73 -22.05
N GLY A 122 -23.92 -9.75 -21.30
CA GLY A 122 -24.29 -8.42 -21.77
C GLY A 122 -25.60 -8.33 -22.55
N SER A 123 -26.34 -9.44 -22.74
CA SER A 123 -27.58 -9.47 -23.53
C SER A 123 -28.77 -10.06 -22.78
N THR A 124 -28.59 -11.14 -22.03
CA THR A 124 -29.64 -11.77 -21.23
C THR A 124 -29.50 -11.33 -19.77
N TYR A 125 -30.58 -10.79 -19.19
CA TYR A 125 -30.57 -10.28 -17.83
C TYR A 125 -31.41 -11.16 -16.90
N THR A 126 -30.91 -11.36 -15.69
CA THR A 126 -31.55 -12.10 -14.60
C THR A 126 -31.98 -11.13 -13.52
N ALA A 127 -33.28 -11.09 -13.21
CA ALA A 127 -33.81 -10.21 -12.17
C ALA A 127 -33.37 -10.67 -10.77
N LEU A 128 -32.86 -9.72 -10.00
CA LEU A 128 -32.61 -9.84 -8.54
C LEU A 128 -33.86 -9.41 -7.77
N GLU A 129 -34.60 -8.45 -8.33
CA GLU A 129 -35.91 -8.05 -7.83
C GLU A 129 -36.80 -7.51 -8.94
N SER A 130 -38.09 -7.54 -8.65
CA SER A 130 -39.14 -6.80 -9.35
C SER A 130 -40.14 -6.36 -8.28
N ILE A 131 -40.19 -5.06 -7.99
CA ILE A 131 -40.87 -4.54 -6.81
C ILE A 131 -41.68 -3.27 -7.10
N ARG A 132 -42.93 -3.25 -6.63
CA ARG A 132 -43.85 -2.13 -6.80
C ARG A 132 -43.68 -1.04 -5.71
N THR A 133 -43.28 -1.44 -4.50
CA THR A 133 -43.15 -0.53 -3.35
C THR A 133 -41.86 -0.79 -2.60
N ALA A 134 -40.93 0.15 -2.66
CA ALA A 134 -39.67 0.10 -1.95
C ALA A 134 -39.16 1.49 -1.55
N SER A 135 -38.47 1.55 -0.41
CA SER A 135 -37.69 2.70 0.03
C SER A 135 -36.51 2.21 0.90
N GLY A 136 -35.32 2.77 0.68
CA GLY A 136 -34.13 2.52 1.49
C GLY A 136 -33.11 1.57 0.85
N ARG A 137 -32.10 1.19 1.64
CA ARG A 137 -31.00 0.32 1.20
C ARG A 137 -31.44 -1.13 1.09
N VAL A 138 -31.00 -1.80 0.04
CA VAL A 138 -31.09 -3.25 -0.13
C VAL A 138 -29.73 -3.91 -0.21
N THR A 139 -29.72 -5.23 -0.08
CA THR A 139 -28.60 -6.08 -0.44
C THR A 139 -29.09 -7.37 -1.10
N PHE A 140 -28.46 -7.79 -2.18
CA PHE A 140 -28.60 -9.09 -2.81
C PHE A 140 -27.26 -9.81 -2.86
N ASN A 141 -27.25 -11.11 -2.53
CA ASN A 141 -26.14 -11.98 -2.91
C ASN A 141 -26.35 -12.41 -4.37
N LEU A 142 -25.37 -12.17 -5.22
CA LEU A 142 -25.43 -12.64 -6.61
C LEU A 142 -25.15 -14.15 -6.67
N PRO A 143 -25.75 -14.87 -7.63
CA PRO A 143 -25.47 -16.30 -7.81
C PRO A 143 -24.03 -16.52 -8.27
N THR A 144 -23.51 -17.73 -8.08
CA THR A 144 -22.14 -18.11 -8.48
C THR A 144 -21.87 -17.93 -9.97
N SER A 145 -22.90 -17.90 -10.82
CA SER A 145 -22.77 -17.58 -12.24
C SER A 145 -22.27 -16.14 -12.49
N ALA A 146 -22.46 -15.22 -11.55
CA ALA A 146 -21.96 -13.85 -11.60
C ALA A 146 -20.48 -13.71 -11.23
N GLU A 147 -19.90 -14.75 -10.63
CA GLU A 147 -18.50 -14.78 -10.19
C GLU A 147 -17.56 -15.05 -11.38
N ASN A 148 -16.33 -14.56 -11.27
CA ASN A 148 -15.28 -14.78 -12.27
C ASN A 148 -15.64 -14.38 -13.71
N GLN A 149 -16.46 -13.35 -13.89
CA GLN A 149 -16.88 -12.85 -15.20
C GLN A 149 -16.00 -11.69 -15.65
N SER A 150 -15.71 -11.61 -16.95
CA SER A 150 -14.94 -10.49 -17.52
C SER A 150 -15.81 -9.29 -17.90
N SER A 151 -17.14 -9.45 -17.95
CA SER A 151 -18.06 -8.47 -18.51
C SER A 151 -19.46 -8.55 -17.88
N LEU A 152 -19.52 -8.65 -16.55
CA LEU A 152 -20.79 -8.58 -15.83
C LEU A 152 -21.39 -7.17 -15.99
N ARG A 153 -22.71 -7.07 -16.14
CA ARG A 153 -23.43 -5.79 -16.20
C ARG A 153 -24.55 -5.77 -15.20
N LEU A 154 -24.74 -4.62 -14.56
CA LEU A 154 -25.90 -4.32 -13.74
C LEU A 154 -26.86 -3.47 -14.57
N ARG A 155 -28.16 -3.76 -14.47
CA ARG A 155 -29.21 -2.92 -15.05
C ARG A 155 -30.27 -2.64 -14.01
N PHE A 156 -30.69 -1.38 -13.97
CA PHE A 156 -31.86 -0.94 -13.24
C PHE A 156 -32.84 -0.37 -14.25
N ARG A 157 -34.11 -0.75 -14.16
CA ARG A 157 -35.17 -0.21 -15.04
C ARG A 157 -36.47 -0.07 -14.28
N VAL A 158 -37.32 0.81 -14.77
CA VAL A 158 -38.74 0.82 -14.40
C VAL A 158 -39.54 0.11 -15.50
N ASP A 159 -40.63 -0.52 -15.10
CA ASP A 159 -41.65 -1.10 -15.97
C ASP A 159 -42.96 -0.43 -15.55
N ALA A 160 -43.34 0.62 -16.27
CA ALA A 160 -44.37 1.56 -15.88
C ALA A 160 -45.04 2.20 -17.11
N SER A 161 -46.13 2.91 -16.91
CA SER A 161 -46.95 3.43 -17.99
C SER A 161 -47.00 4.96 -18.07
N LEU A 162 -46.54 5.67 -17.04
CA LEU A 162 -46.68 7.13 -16.89
C LEU A 162 -45.38 7.78 -16.39
N SER A 163 -45.13 9.03 -16.80
CA SER A 163 -43.88 9.76 -16.49
C SER A 163 -43.69 10.19 -15.04
N TYR A 164 -44.70 9.97 -14.19
CA TYR A 164 -44.64 10.21 -12.75
C TYR A 164 -44.55 8.92 -11.94
N GLU A 165 -44.54 7.77 -12.59
CA GLU A 165 -44.13 6.49 -12.01
C GLU A 165 -42.62 6.36 -12.11
N THR A 166 -41.97 6.13 -10.99
CA THR A 166 -40.51 6.30 -10.93
C THR A 166 -39.82 5.21 -10.15
N TYR A 167 -38.62 4.89 -10.60
CA TYR A 167 -37.66 4.11 -9.83
C TYR A 167 -36.35 4.88 -9.68
N THR A 168 -36.06 5.35 -8.47
CA THR A 168 -34.84 6.10 -8.17
C THR A 168 -33.80 5.18 -7.55
N ILE A 169 -32.57 5.20 -8.06
CA ILE A 169 -31.42 4.42 -7.61
C ILE A 169 -30.29 5.34 -7.15
N ASP A 170 -29.65 5.01 -6.04
CA ASP A 170 -28.48 5.70 -5.52
C ASP A 170 -27.50 4.73 -4.83
N ASN A 171 -26.25 5.16 -4.61
CA ASN A 171 -25.23 4.49 -3.80
C ASN A 171 -25.07 2.99 -4.12
N VAL A 172 -24.84 2.67 -5.39
CA VAL A 172 -24.67 1.29 -5.87
C VAL A 172 -23.28 0.80 -5.49
N PHE A 173 -23.20 -0.35 -4.83
CA PHE A 173 -21.96 -1.05 -4.51
C PHE A 173 -22.09 -2.53 -4.86
N LEU A 174 -21.18 -3.04 -5.67
CA LEU A 174 -20.93 -4.47 -5.81
C LEU A 174 -19.67 -4.81 -5.05
N GLU A 175 -19.78 -5.68 -4.07
CA GLU A 175 -18.68 -6.13 -3.23
C GLU A 175 -18.43 -7.62 -3.47
N GLY A 176 -17.21 -8.11 -3.22
CA GLY A 176 -16.86 -9.50 -3.40
C GLY A 176 -15.66 -9.93 -2.55
N THR A 177 -15.59 -11.21 -2.27
CA THR A 177 -14.42 -11.87 -1.67
C THR A 177 -13.50 -12.33 -2.78
N SER A 178 -12.28 -11.80 -2.86
CA SER A 178 -11.35 -12.18 -3.92
C SER A 178 -10.95 -13.67 -3.83
N VAL A 179 -11.23 -14.47 -4.86
CA VAL A 179 -10.79 -15.88 -5.01
C VAL A 179 -9.41 -16.01 -5.62
N THR A 180 -8.97 -15.03 -6.41
CA THR A 180 -7.54 -14.91 -6.77
C THR A 180 -6.87 -14.00 -5.77
N ASN A 181 -6.87 -14.45 -4.53
CA ASN A 181 -5.79 -14.20 -3.60
C ASN A 181 -5.94 -15.24 -2.46
N PRO A 182 -4.95 -16.14 -2.26
CA PRO A 182 -4.56 -16.43 -0.88
C PRO A 182 -4.45 -15.07 -0.17
N PRO A 183 -4.67 -14.95 1.16
CA PRO A 183 -4.27 -13.72 1.85
C PRO A 183 -2.90 -13.30 1.29
N PRO A 184 -2.70 -12.05 0.82
CA PRO A 184 -1.50 -11.65 0.11
C PRO A 184 -0.36 -12.29 0.89
N PRO A 185 0.48 -13.16 0.26
CA PRO A 185 1.42 -13.99 0.99
C PRO A 185 2.06 -13.05 2.00
N PRO A 186 1.92 -13.32 3.32
CA PRO A 186 2.02 -12.30 4.35
C PRO A 186 3.16 -11.38 3.99
N LEU A 187 2.90 -10.07 3.90
CA LEU A 187 3.93 -9.05 3.61
C LEU A 187 5.21 -9.54 4.28
N GLY A 188 6.24 -9.81 3.47
CA GLY A 188 7.20 -10.89 3.74
C GLY A 188 7.64 -10.85 5.20
N THR A 189 7.69 -11.99 5.89
CA THR A 189 8.06 -12.05 7.32
C THR A 189 9.30 -11.22 7.57
N ASP A 190 9.13 -10.05 8.16
CA ASP A 190 10.22 -9.18 8.58
C ASP A 190 10.75 -9.65 9.95
N PRO A 191 11.99 -9.30 10.31
CA PRO A 191 12.57 -9.72 11.58
C PRO A 191 12.01 -8.96 12.80
N GLY A 192 11.00 -8.10 12.63
CA GLY A 192 10.59 -7.14 13.64
C GLY A 192 11.77 -6.27 14.08
N SER A 193 11.84 -5.96 15.37
CA SER A 193 13.00 -5.27 15.95
C SER A 193 14.15 -6.22 16.32
N GLY A 194 14.01 -7.52 16.08
CA GLY A 194 14.96 -8.54 16.49
C GLY A 194 16.12 -8.74 15.51
N PRO A 195 17.05 -9.67 15.83
CA PRO A 195 18.13 -10.03 14.93
C PRO A 195 17.59 -10.62 13.62
N TRP A 196 18.23 -10.28 12.49
CA TRP A 196 17.91 -10.87 11.19
C TRP A 196 18.90 -11.97 10.85
N ALA A 197 18.52 -13.21 11.08
CA ALA A 197 19.35 -14.36 10.75
C ALA A 197 19.43 -14.55 9.22
N PRO A 198 20.63 -14.79 8.66
CA PRO A 198 20.77 -15.13 7.25
C PRO A 198 20.22 -16.54 6.99
N VAL A 199 19.65 -16.73 5.80
CA VAL A 199 19.29 -18.07 5.31
C VAL A 199 20.58 -18.88 5.12
N SER A 200 20.57 -20.13 5.58
CA SER A 200 21.74 -21.01 5.42
C SER A 200 22.02 -21.26 3.94
N ALA A 201 23.30 -21.38 3.55
CA ALA A 201 23.68 -21.57 2.15
C ALA A 201 22.98 -22.76 1.47
N ALA A 202 22.71 -23.84 2.23
CA ALA A 202 21.99 -25.01 1.75
C ALA A 202 20.50 -24.73 1.42
N ASN A 203 19.91 -23.73 2.07
CA ASN A 203 18.48 -23.41 1.95
C ASN A 203 18.17 -22.24 1.02
N VAL A 204 19.18 -21.44 0.61
CA VAL A 204 18.97 -20.25 -0.24
C VAL A 204 18.18 -20.57 -1.51
N ALA A 205 18.50 -21.66 -2.21
CA ALA A 205 17.77 -22.07 -3.41
C ALA A 205 16.29 -22.38 -3.12
N ALA A 206 16.02 -23.08 -2.01
CA ALA A 206 14.67 -23.52 -1.65
C ALA A 206 13.81 -22.37 -1.12
N GLU A 207 14.39 -21.53 -0.26
CA GLU A 207 13.69 -20.50 0.52
C GLU A 207 13.68 -19.13 -0.13
N CYS A 208 14.73 -18.78 -0.89
CA CYS A 208 14.87 -17.47 -1.55
C CYS A 208 14.68 -17.54 -3.07
N LYS A 209 14.61 -18.75 -3.64
CA LYS A 209 14.58 -18.97 -5.10
C LYS A 209 15.73 -18.23 -5.81
N LEU A 210 16.92 -18.27 -5.21
CA LEU A 210 18.15 -17.71 -5.76
C LEU A 210 19.20 -18.80 -5.87
N ASP A 211 19.95 -18.83 -6.97
CA ASP A 211 21.03 -19.80 -7.14
C ASP A 211 22.26 -19.41 -6.30
N PRO A 212 22.69 -20.22 -5.32
CA PRO A 212 23.79 -19.87 -4.41
C PRO A 212 25.14 -19.74 -5.12
N SER A 213 25.38 -20.50 -6.19
CA SER A 213 26.64 -20.46 -6.95
C SER A 213 26.74 -19.18 -7.78
N LEU A 214 25.62 -18.71 -8.33
CA LEU A 214 25.55 -17.45 -9.07
C LEU A 214 25.63 -16.24 -8.13
N LEU A 215 25.12 -16.34 -6.90
CA LEU A 215 25.34 -15.32 -5.86
C LEU A 215 26.83 -15.22 -5.48
N GLN A 216 27.56 -16.35 -5.40
CA GLN A 216 29.01 -16.33 -5.20
C GLN A 216 29.74 -15.68 -6.38
N LYS A 217 29.33 -15.96 -7.62
CA LYS A 217 29.86 -15.28 -8.80
C LYS A 217 29.62 -13.77 -8.74
N ALA A 218 28.44 -13.35 -8.30
CA ALA A 218 28.11 -11.94 -8.11
C ALA A 218 29.04 -11.26 -7.09
N ASN A 219 29.49 -11.97 -6.04
CA ASN A 219 30.49 -11.43 -5.11
C ASN A 219 31.78 -11.02 -5.83
N SER A 220 32.32 -11.89 -6.69
CA SER A 220 33.53 -11.62 -7.45
C SER A 220 33.32 -10.54 -8.51
N THR A 221 32.14 -10.50 -9.15
CA THR A 221 31.81 -9.47 -10.15
C THR A 221 31.66 -8.08 -9.51
N LEU A 222 31.03 -8.01 -8.33
CA LEU A 222 30.76 -6.74 -7.67
C LEU A 222 31.96 -6.23 -6.86
N GLY A 223 32.66 -7.12 -6.16
CA GLY A 223 33.85 -6.78 -5.36
C GLY A 223 33.59 -5.82 -4.20
N LEU A 224 32.35 -5.69 -3.72
CA LEU A 224 31.92 -4.67 -2.75
C LEU A 224 30.99 -5.25 -1.67
N ARG A 225 30.57 -4.42 -0.70
CA ARG A 225 29.64 -4.83 0.35
C ARG A 225 28.20 -4.81 -0.17
N TRP A 226 27.52 -5.94 -0.14
CA TRP A 226 26.13 -6.01 -0.57
C TRP A 226 25.34 -7.10 0.13
N ALA A 227 24.01 -6.98 0.11
CA ALA A 227 23.10 -8.02 0.52
C ALA A 227 21.88 -8.05 -0.40
N VAL A 228 21.21 -9.20 -0.44
CA VAL A 228 19.88 -9.34 -1.05
C VAL A 228 18.92 -9.93 -0.04
N VAL A 229 17.77 -9.28 0.06
CA VAL A 229 16.61 -9.75 0.80
C VAL A 229 15.57 -10.16 -0.22
N ARG A 230 15.00 -11.35 -0.08
CA ARG A 230 13.89 -11.80 -0.92
C ARG A 230 12.90 -12.59 -0.09
N TYR A 231 11.61 -12.38 -0.31
CA TYR A 231 10.55 -13.00 0.50
C TYR A 231 10.65 -12.68 2.01
N GLY A 232 11.15 -11.48 2.34
CA GLY A 232 11.41 -11.06 3.73
C GLY A 232 12.65 -11.71 4.38
N LYS A 233 13.38 -12.55 3.66
CA LYS A 233 14.54 -13.30 4.19
C LYS A 233 15.85 -12.66 3.76
N LEU A 234 16.83 -12.61 4.68
CA LEU A 234 18.21 -12.22 4.36
C LEU A 234 18.88 -13.38 3.62
N CYS A 235 18.82 -13.36 2.30
CA CYS A 235 19.16 -14.50 1.45
C CYS A 235 20.65 -14.62 1.18
N HIS A 236 21.35 -13.49 1.14
CA HIS A 236 22.79 -13.45 0.96
C HIS A 236 23.33 -12.11 1.45
N GLU A 237 24.53 -12.14 2.02
CA GLU A 237 25.31 -10.96 2.36
C GLU A 237 26.78 -11.24 2.08
N TYR A 238 27.50 -10.22 1.63
CA TYR A 238 28.91 -10.33 1.31
C TYR A 238 29.66 -9.10 1.81
N TYR A 239 30.71 -9.36 2.59
CA TYR A 239 31.60 -8.35 3.14
C TYR A 239 33.04 -8.73 2.79
N PRO A 240 33.63 -8.19 1.70
CA PRO A 240 34.96 -8.61 1.24
C PRO A 240 36.07 -8.39 2.27
N THR A 241 35.87 -7.49 3.24
CA THR A 241 36.80 -7.19 4.34
C THR A 241 36.30 -7.70 5.70
N GLY A 242 35.27 -8.56 5.72
CA GLY A 242 34.76 -9.25 6.90
C GLY A 242 33.88 -8.44 7.86
N SER A 243 33.80 -7.12 7.71
CA SER A 243 32.93 -6.28 8.54
C SER A 243 32.20 -5.20 7.73
N ASP A 244 31.03 -4.81 8.24
CA ASP A 244 30.29 -3.65 7.79
C ASP A 244 30.15 -2.64 8.93
N ALA A 245 31.02 -1.65 8.92
CA ALA A 245 30.97 -0.56 9.88
C ALA A 245 29.77 0.35 9.59
N ARG A 246 29.17 0.90 10.66
CA ARG A 246 28.25 2.02 10.53
C ARG A 246 29.00 3.21 9.94
N THR A 247 28.60 3.62 8.74
CA THR A 247 29.23 4.74 8.01
C THR A 247 28.15 5.57 7.33
N GLN A 248 28.52 6.79 6.97
CA GLN A 248 27.67 7.70 6.21
C GLN A 248 27.13 7.04 4.93
N VAL A 249 25.81 7.13 4.71
CA VAL A 249 25.16 6.66 3.48
C VAL A 249 24.72 7.81 2.56
N TYR A 250 25.11 9.05 2.89
CA TYR A 250 24.93 10.25 2.10
C TYR A 250 23.47 10.44 1.68
N SER A 251 23.19 10.67 0.39
CA SER A 251 21.83 10.94 -0.11
C SER A 251 20.83 9.80 0.05
N ALA A 252 21.23 8.58 0.43
CA ALA A 252 20.25 7.58 0.88
C ALA A 252 19.46 8.06 2.14
N THR A 253 20.00 9.05 2.87
CA THR A 253 19.29 9.79 3.93
C THR A 253 17.97 10.40 3.44
N LYS A 254 17.90 10.87 2.19
CA LYS A 254 16.71 11.53 1.65
C LYS A 254 15.51 10.59 1.66
N THR A 255 15.68 9.37 1.17
CA THR A 255 14.61 8.36 1.16
C THR A 255 14.20 7.96 2.57
N MET A 256 15.16 7.72 3.47
CA MET A 256 14.87 7.39 4.88
C MET A 256 14.12 8.52 5.60
N SER A 257 14.55 9.77 5.39
CA SER A 257 13.90 10.94 6.00
C SER A 257 12.52 11.25 5.37
N GLY A 258 12.34 10.99 4.07
CA GLY A 258 11.03 10.99 3.41
C GLY A 258 10.09 9.96 4.04
N LEU A 259 10.53 8.73 4.26
CA LEU A 259 9.74 7.72 4.99
C LEU A 259 9.39 8.16 6.41
N THR A 260 10.26 8.92 7.08
CA THR A 260 9.97 9.49 8.40
C THR A 260 8.83 10.53 8.32
N VAL A 261 8.75 11.32 7.25
CA VAL A 261 7.60 12.21 6.99
C VAL A 261 6.33 11.39 6.76
N GLY A 262 6.40 10.33 5.96
CA GLY A 262 5.29 9.40 5.77
C GLY A 262 4.81 8.76 7.08
N ALA A 263 5.74 8.38 7.96
CA ALA A 263 5.41 7.87 9.27
C ALA A 263 4.70 8.91 10.13
N LEU A 264 5.11 10.18 10.06
CA LEU A 264 4.44 11.26 10.78
C LEU A 264 3.03 11.52 10.23
N ILE A 265 2.85 11.51 8.91
CA ILE A 265 1.52 11.60 8.28
C ILE A 265 0.62 10.53 8.88
N HIS A 266 1.05 9.26 8.85
CA HIS A 266 0.29 8.15 9.43
C HIS A 266 0.00 8.34 10.92
N LYS A 267 1.02 8.60 11.74
CA LYS A 267 0.87 8.73 13.21
C LYS A 267 0.10 9.98 13.63
N SER A 268 0.12 11.04 12.85
CA SER A 268 -0.58 12.29 13.17
C SER A 268 -2.09 12.23 12.93
N LYS A 269 -2.61 11.21 12.21
CA LYS A 269 -4.05 11.03 11.94
C LYS A 269 -4.95 11.00 13.19
N SER A 270 -4.40 10.61 14.34
CA SER A 270 -5.14 10.61 15.60
C SER A 270 -5.21 11.99 16.28
N LEU A 271 -4.50 13.00 15.74
CA LEU A 271 -4.68 14.38 16.18
C LEU A 271 -6.04 14.90 15.66
N PRO A 272 -6.75 15.74 16.44
CA PRO A 272 -8.00 16.33 15.98
C PRO A 272 -7.82 17.11 14.68
N ALA A 273 -8.67 16.87 13.68
CA ALA A 273 -8.68 17.65 12.46
C ALA A 273 -8.87 19.14 12.77
N SER A 274 -8.07 20.00 12.13
CA SER A 274 -8.07 21.44 12.40
C SER A 274 -7.57 22.20 11.19
N THR A 275 -8.24 23.30 10.85
CA THR A 275 -7.78 24.28 9.86
C THR A 275 -6.93 25.38 10.49
N THR A 276 -6.90 25.47 11.83
CA THR A 276 -6.00 26.39 12.55
C THR A 276 -4.54 26.05 12.25
N ARG A 277 -3.76 27.09 11.94
CA ARG A 277 -2.31 27.02 11.73
C ARG A 277 -1.62 26.20 12.83
N LYS A 278 -0.61 25.41 12.44
CA LYS A 278 0.19 24.56 13.34
C LYS A 278 -0.62 23.57 14.19
N ARG A 279 -1.83 23.24 13.76
CA ARG A 279 -2.72 22.26 14.40
C ARG A 279 -3.19 21.23 13.39
N GLY A 280 -3.54 20.04 13.90
CA GLY A 280 -4.12 18.94 13.14
C GLY A 280 -3.09 17.93 12.62
N PRO A 281 -3.56 16.92 11.85
CA PRO A 281 -2.70 15.94 11.21
C PRO A 281 -1.90 16.56 10.06
N LEU A 282 -0.69 16.05 9.83
CA LEU A 282 0.09 16.33 8.63
C LEU A 282 -0.48 15.56 7.44
N ASN A 283 -0.55 16.19 6.28
CA ASN A 283 -0.89 15.53 5.02
C ASN A 283 0.00 16.03 3.87
N GLU A 284 0.13 15.22 2.82
CA GLU A 284 1.01 15.48 1.67
C GLU A 284 0.65 16.77 0.89
N PHE A 285 -0.64 17.07 0.81
CA PHE A 285 -1.17 18.11 -0.07
C PHE A 285 -1.41 19.44 0.64
N GLN A 286 -1.09 19.52 1.94
CA GLN A 286 -1.17 20.74 2.70
C GLN A 286 0.00 21.65 2.41
N ARG A 287 -0.30 22.96 2.35
CA ARG A 287 0.72 23.99 2.19
C ARG A 287 1.69 23.99 3.37
N ILE A 288 2.97 24.20 3.08
CA ILE A 288 4.04 24.32 4.08
C ILE A 288 3.81 25.51 5.00
N ASP A 289 3.22 26.59 4.47
CA ASP A 289 2.89 27.74 5.30
C ASP A 289 1.94 27.36 6.43
N HIS A 290 1.07 26.33 6.33
CA HIS A 290 0.28 25.88 7.48
C HIS A 290 1.11 25.58 8.74
N TRP A 291 2.33 25.08 8.52
CA TRP A 291 3.26 24.62 9.55
C TRP A 291 4.34 25.65 9.89
N LEU A 292 4.83 26.38 8.90
CA LEU A 292 5.99 27.27 9.06
C LEU A 292 5.61 28.74 8.86
N ASP A 293 6.22 29.62 9.66
CA ASP A 293 6.00 31.07 9.55
C ASP A 293 6.89 31.71 8.48
N SER A 294 8.05 31.10 8.18
CA SER A 294 8.97 31.59 7.17
C SER A 294 9.78 30.47 6.51
N PHE A 295 9.98 30.61 5.20
CA PHE A 295 10.79 29.76 4.33
C PHE A 295 11.10 30.52 3.02
N THR A 296 12.07 30.04 2.24
CA THR A 296 12.67 30.78 1.10
C THR A 296 12.33 30.22 -0.28
N PHE A 297 11.54 29.14 -0.35
CA PHE A 297 11.06 28.53 -1.59
C PHE A 297 9.61 28.95 -1.90
N HIS A 298 9.05 28.47 -3.00
CA HIS A 298 7.74 28.92 -3.51
C HIS A 298 6.64 28.89 -2.43
N ARG A 299 5.98 30.03 -2.19
CA ARG A 299 5.07 30.24 -1.05
C ARG A 299 3.88 29.29 -0.98
N ASP A 300 3.41 28.82 -2.14
CA ASP A 300 2.27 27.90 -2.25
C ASP A 300 2.70 26.41 -2.23
N SER A 301 3.96 26.12 -1.90
CA SER A 301 4.47 24.75 -1.83
C SER A 301 3.71 23.94 -0.79
N THR A 302 3.42 22.69 -1.14
CA THR A 302 2.87 21.68 -0.24
C THR A 302 3.98 20.76 0.26
N THR A 303 3.68 19.89 1.22
CA THR A 303 4.62 18.83 1.64
C THR A 303 5.06 17.97 0.45
N ALA A 304 4.16 17.61 -0.46
CA ALA A 304 4.46 16.89 -1.69
C ALA A 304 5.44 17.67 -2.60
N HIS A 305 5.27 18.98 -2.78
CA HIS A 305 6.18 19.80 -3.58
C HIS A 305 7.61 19.84 -3.04
N VAL A 306 7.77 19.87 -1.71
CA VAL A 306 9.09 19.80 -1.06
C VAL A 306 9.69 18.39 -1.22
N LEU A 307 8.89 17.34 -0.99
CA LEU A 307 9.32 15.95 -1.16
C LEU A 307 9.66 15.59 -2.62
N GLY A 308 8.99 16.21 -3.60
CA GLY A 308 9.28 16.05 -5.03
C GLY A 308 10.36 16.99 -5.58
N MET A 309 10.97 17.83 -4.73
CA MET A 309 12.06 18.76 -5.10
C MET A 309 11.71 19.76 -6.23
N VAL A 310 10.46 20.22 -6.26
CA VAL A 310 10.00 21.25 -7.21
C VAL A 310 9.78 22.62 -6.55
N SER A 311 9.77 22.68 -5.22
CA SER A 311 9.44 23.89 -4.47
C SER A 311 10.43 25.05 -4.66
N ALA A 312 11.72 24.77 -4.82
CA ALA A 312 12.77 25.78 -4.76
C ALA A 312 13.03 26.50 -6.10
N SER A 313 12.73 25.86 -7.23
CA SER A 313 13.05 26.37 -8.57
C SER A 313 11.85 26.67 -9.45
N SER A 314 10.66 26.18 -9.07
CA SER A 314 9.44 26.48 -9.82
C SER A 314 9.00 27.92 -9.59
N SER A 315 8.83 28.69 -10.66
CA SER A 315 8.14 29.98 -10.62
C SER A 315 6.62 29.83 -10.53
N SER A 316 6.10 28.68 -10.98
CA SER A 316 4.71 28.25 -10.85
C SER A 316 4.65 26.76 -10.49
N LEU A 317 3.83 26.41 -9.51
CA LEU A 317 3.59 25.02 -9.11
C LEU A 317 2.44 24.35 -9.89
N ALA A 318 1.80 25.09 -10.80
CA ALA A 318 0.77 24.54 -11.68
C ALA A 318 1.40 23.74 -12.81
N TYR A 319 0.83 22.56 -13.11
CA TYR A 319 1.16 21.79 -14.30
C TYR A 319 1.02 22.64 -15.58
N PRO A 320 1.90 22.51 -16.59
CA PRO A 320 3.11 21.69 -16.64
C PRO A 320 4.40 22.48 -16.29
N ASN A 321 4.31 23.52 -15.46
CA ASN A 321 5.35 24.55 -15.35
C ASN A 321 6.40 24.28 -14.25
N ARG A 322 6.38 23.10 -13.63
CA ARG A 322 7.27 22.82 -12.50
C ARG A 322 8.69 22.55 -12.95
N VAL A 323 9.63 22.99 -12.13
CA VAL A 323 11.06 22.82 -12.36
C VAL A 323 11.64 22.01 -11.22
N TYR A 324 12.16 20.83 -11.57
CA TYR A 324 12.90 19.99 -10.63
C TYR A 324 14.30 20.57 -10.38
N LYS A 325 14.70 20.65 -9.11
CA LYS A 325 16.07 20.95 -8.70
C LYS A 325 16.48 20.05 -7.54
N TYR A 326 17.49 19.22 -7.77
CA TYR A 326 17.98 18.30 -6.75
C TYR A 326 18.62 19.04 -5.57
N ASP A 327 18.02 18.92 -4.38
CA ASP A 327 18.49 19.56 -3.14
C ASP A 327 19.64 18.74 -2.52
N THR A 328 20.85 18.98 -3.01
CA THR A 328 22.03 18.12 -2.73
C THR A 328 22.39 18.09 -1.24
N ASN A 329 22.40 19.25 -0.58
CA ASN A 329 22.82 19.47 0.81
C ASN A 329 21.63 19.73 1.77
N GLY A 330 20.43 19.90 1.22
CA GLY A 330 19.20 20.17 1.96
C GLY A 330 18.92 21.66 2.19
N SER A 331 19.71 22.57 1.62
CA SER A 331 19.56 24.01 1.86
C SER A 331 18.45 24.66 1.06
N ASP A 332 17.97 24.01 -0.01
CA ASP A 332 16.93 24.62 -0.86
C ASP A 332 15.54 24.53 -0.21
N ALA A 333 15.13 23.35 0.24
CA ALA A 333 13.83 23.15 0.88
C ALA A 333 13.74 21.97 1.84
N ILE A 334 14.39 20.82 1.56
CA ILE A 334 14.04 19.56 2.24
C ILE A 334 14.38 19.56 3.73
N ASN A 335 15.41 20.29 4.17
CA ASN A 335 15.71 20.39 5.60
C ASN A 335 14.61 21.12 6.39
N ARG A 336 13.76 21.94 5.73
CA ARG A 336 12.62 22.58 6.40
C ARG A 336 11.55 21.56 6.82
N LEU A 337 11.54 20.34 6.27
CA LEU A 337 10.71 19.26 6.77
C LEU A 337 11.08 18.87 8.21
N SER A 338 12.33 19.10 8.65
CA SER A 338 12.70 18.94 10.06
C SER A 338 11.86 19.84 10.98
N ASP A 339 11.62 21.08 10.58
CA ASP A 339 10.83 22.05 11.34
C ASP A 339 9.34 21.73 11.30
N VAL A 340 8.85 21.24 10.14
CA VAL A 340 7.47 20.76 10.00
C VAL A 340 7.21 19.61 10.97
N ILE A 341 8.11 18.61 11.02
CA ILE A 341 7.99 17.50 11.97
C ILE A 341 7.94 18.03 13.40
N ASN A 342 8.89 18.90 13.80
CA ASN A 342 8.91 19.48 15.14
C ASN A 342 7.61 20.23 15.49
N THR A 343 7.04 20.96 14.53
CA THR A 343 5.77 21.67 14.71
C THR A 343 4.62 20.71 14.97
N VAL A 344 4.54 19.60 14.21
CA VAL A 344 3.46 18.63 14.35
C VAL A 344 3.58 17.85 15.67
N VAL A 345 4.78 17.37 16.01
CA VAL A 345 5.00 16.55 17.23
C VAL A 345 4.81 17.36 18.52
N ALA A 346 5.02 18.68 18.48
CA ALA A 346 4.76 19.58 19.61
C ALA A 346 3.29 19.58 20.08
N GLN A 347 2.36 19.11 19.25
CA GLN A 347 0.95 18.99 19.61
C GLN A 347 0.66 17.84 20.60
N ASP A 348 1.52 16.81 20.63
CA ASP A 348 1.34 15.61 21.44
C ASP A 348 2.70 14.93 21.69
N THR A 349 3.50 15.55 22.55
CA THR A 349 4.89 15.12 22.81
C THR A 349 4.96 13.78 23.53
N THR A 350 3.91 13.37 24.25
CA THR A 350 3.83 12.07 24.92
C THR A 350 3.73 10.93 23.91
N ARG A 351 2.88 11.06 22.89
CA ARG A 351 2.67 10.00 21.91
C ARG A 351 3.63 10.08 20.73
N LEU A 352 3.90 11.28 20.22
CA LEU A 352 4.72 11.49 19.02
C LEU A 352 6.20 11.67 19.35
N GLY A 353 6.55 12.03 20.58
CA GLY A 353 7.91 12.37 20.98
C GLY A 353 8.13 13.88 21.05
N SER A 354 9.16 14.29 21.80
CA SER A 354 9.42 15.69 22.13
C SER A 354 9.96 16.55 20.98
N ASN A 355 10.48 15.91 19.94
CA ASN A 355 11.10 16.53 18.76
C ASN A 355 11.27 15.47 17.66
N ILE A 356 11.80 15.87 16.50
CA ILE A 356 12.06 14.99 15.37
C ILE A 356 12.96 13.79 15.71
N GLY A 357 14.01 13.95 16.52
CA GLY A 357 14.89 12.86 16.92
C GLY A 357 14.15 11.80 17.75
N ALA A 358 13.38 12.26 18.74
CA ALA A 358 12.51 11.39 19.53
C ALA A 358 11.43 10.71 18.67
N PHE A 359 10.81 11.43 17.74
CA PHE A 359 9.82 10.89 16.82
C PHE A 359 10.41 9.80 15.92
N TRP A 360 11.53 10.09 15.25
CA TRP A 360 12.24 9.11 14.41
C TRP A 360 12.61 7.86 15.21
N ARG A 361 13.10 8.04 16.43
CA ARG A 361 13.44 6.91 17.30
C ARG A 361 12.22 6.05 17.63
N LEU A 362 11.14 6.66 18.14
CA LEU A 362 9.95 5.96 18.64
C LEU A 362 9.12 5.32 17.53
N HIS A 363 8.97 5.99 16.39
CA HIS A 363 8.02 5.62 15.35
C HIS A 363 8.67 5.08 14.08
N PHE A 364 10.00 5.05 14.00
CA PHE A 364 10.71 4.56 12.83
C PHE A 364 11.88 3.64 13.19
N SER A 365 12.93 4.13 13.85
CA SER A 365 14.15 3.34 14.04
C SER A 365 14.00 2.19 15.03
N GLN A 366 13.30 2.38 16.16
CA GLN A 366 13.05 1.29 17.12
C GLN A 366 12.10 0.22 16.56
N PRO A 367 10.94 0.56 15.96
CA PRO A 367 10.06 -0.44 15.35
C PRO A 367 10.77 -1.31 14.30
N LEU A 368 11.63 -0.72 13.47
CA LEU A 368 12.40 -1.43 12.44
C LEU A 368 13.59 -2.22 13.01
N GLY A 369 14.01 -1.95 14.24
CA GLY A 369 15.26 -2.50 14.79
C GLY A 369 16.50 -1.98 14.07
N LEU A 370 16.57 -0.68 13.78
CA LEU A 370 17.76 -0.03 13.21
C LEU A 370 18.83 0.19 14.28
N GLU A 371 19.40 -0.91 14.79
CA GLU A 371 20.32 -0.91 15.93
C GLU A 371 21.68 -0.27 15.61
N ASN A 372 22.06 -0.21 14.34
CA ASN A 372 23.36 0.29 13.88
C ASN A 372 23.18 1.51 12.97
N SER A 373 22.25 2.40 13.34
CA SER A 373 21.93 3.61 12.60
C SER A 373 21.94 4.86 13.47
N ILE A 374 22.47 5.95 12.94
CA ILE A 374 22.36 7.30 13.53
C ILE A 374 21.92 8.26 12.43
N TRP A 375 20.94 9.11 12.73
CA TRP A 375 20.55 10.20 11.84
C TRP A 375 20.97 11.54 12.44
N GLY A 376 22.10 12.07 11.96
CA GLY A 376 22.67 13.33 12.42
C GLY A 376 23.10 13.32 13.89
N THR A 377 23.67 14.42 14.35
CA THR A 377 24.15 14.59 15.73
C THR A 377 23.19 15.36 16.63
N SER A 378 22.20 16.06 16.05
CA SER A 378 21.22 16.84 16.79
C SER A 378 19.89 16.10 16.89
N GLU A 379 19.26 16.13 18.06
CA GLU A 379 17.93 15.54 18.28
C GLU A 379 16.79 16.50 17.89
N THR A 380 17.05 17.79 17.83
CA THR A 380 16.03 18.82 17.53
C THR A 380 16.09 19.31 16.08
N SER A 381 17.13 18.98 15.33
CA SER A 381 17.27 19.35 13.93
C SER A 381 17.97 18.23 13.18
N LYS A 382 17.36 17.76 12.08
CA LYS A 382 17.93 16.70 11.26
C LYS A 382 18.20 17.21 9.86
N ASN A 383 19.36 16.83 9.30
CA ASN A 383 19.66 17.07 7.89
C ASN A 383 19.07 15.91 7.07
N PHE A 384 18.08 16.22 6.23
CA PHE A 384 17.37 15.27 5.38
C PHE A 384 18.22 14.82 4.18
N ALA A 385 19.26 15.58 3.84
CA ALA A 385 20.03 15.36 2.64
C ALA A 385 21.11 14.29 2.77
N THR A 386 21.85 14.23 3.88
CA THR A 386 23.12 13.47 3.94
C THR A 386 23.54 12.95 5.31
N SER A 387 22.73 13.02 6.37
CA SER A 387 23.22 12.76 7.74
C SER A 387 22.92 11.37 8.33
N TRP A 388 22.49 10.39 7.56
CA TRP A 388 22.26 9.03 8.04
C TRP A 388 23.52 8.17 7.93
N GLU A 389 24.02 7.69 9.06
CA GLU A 389 25.01 6.60 9.09
C GLU A 389 24.31 5.26 9.31
N SER A 390 24.70 4.23 8.56
CA SER A 390 24.01 2.94 8.58
C SER A 390 24.90 1.75 8.20
N THR A 391 24.34 0.55 8.33
CA THR A 391 24.87 -0.74 7.87
C THR A 391 24.00 -1.30 6.75
N ILE A 392 24.51 -2.26 5.97
CA ILE A 392 23.80 -3.02 4.95
C ILE A 392 22.50 -3.61 5.52
N ARG A 393 22.53 -4.16 6.74
CA ARG A 393 21.35 -4.79 7.35
C ARG A 393 20.28 -3.78 7.78
N ASP A 394 20.67 -2.61 8.26
CA ASP A 394 19.73 -1.54 8.60
C ASP A 394 19.15 -0.87 7.35
N MET A 395 19.98 -0.65 6.34
CA MET A 395 19.54 -0.22 5.01
C MET A 395 18.56 -1.23 4.39
N ALA A 396 18.79 -2.54 4.57
CA ALA A 396 17.91 -3.60 4.10
C ALA A 396 16.55 -3.61 4.80
N ARG A 397 16.48 -3.24 6.09
CA ARG A 397 15.21 -3.05 6.81
C ARG A 397 14.39 -1.92 6.22
N VAL A 398 15.04 -0.79 5.92
CA VAL A 398 14.37 0.34 5.24
C VAL A 398 13.87 -0.08 3.86
N GLY A 399 14.67 -0.82 3.09
CA GLY A 399 14.25 -1.38 1.82
C GLY A 399 13.06 -2.34 1.93
N LEU A 400 13.08 -3.24 2.92
CA LEU A 400 11.99 -4.19 3.13
C LEU A 400 10.70 -3.48 3.60
N LEU A 401 10.79 -2.42 4.41
CA LEU A 401 9.64 -1.56 4.74
C LEU A 401 9.02 -0.95 3.47
N MET A 402 9.85 -0.42 2.56
CA MET A 402 9.38 0.12 1.29
C MET A 402 8.72 -0.95 0.43
N LEU A 403 9.34 -2.13 0.32
CA LEU A 403 8.80 -3.27 -0.42
C LEU A 403 7.44 -3.73 0.15
N ASN A 404 7.32 -3.78 1.48
CA ASN A 404 6.10 -4.18 2.19
C ASN A 404 5.03 -3.07 2.28
N GLY A 405 5.14 -2.00 1.48
CA GLY A 405 4.09 -0.97 1.41
C GLY A 405 3.88 -0.23 2.74
N GLY A 406 4.95 -0.04 3.51
CA GLY A 406 4.93 0.68 4.77
C GLY A 406 4.45 -0.14 5.98
N VAL A 407 4.27 -1.45 5.84
CA VAL A 407 3.92 -2.36 6.93
C VAL A 407 5.16 -3.08 7.44
N TRP A 408 5.27 -3.18 8.77
CA TRP A 408 6.35 -3.86 9.47
C TRP A 408 5.80 -4.53 10.73
N ASN A 409 6.16 -5.79 10.96
CA ASN A 409 5.67 -6.62 12.06
C ASN A 409 4.13 -6.59 12.18
N GLY A 410 3.44 -6.66 11.04
CA GLY A 410 1.98 -6.57 10.95
C GLY A 410 1.39 -5.19 11.29
N GLN A 411 2.21 -4.17 11.56
CA GLN A 411 1.78 -2.81 11.89
C GLN A 411 2.06 -1.86 10.73
N ARG A 412 1.10 -1.00 10.42
CA ARG A 412 1.30 0.09 9.47
C ARG A 412 2.16 1.17 10.13
N LEU A 413 3.33 1.43 9.55
CA LEU A 413 4.21 2.53 9.95
C LEU A 413 4.07 3.71 9.00
N VAL A 414 3.90 3.43 7.71
CA VAL A 414 3.68 4.43 6.67
C VAL A 414 2.47 4.02 5.83
N ASP A 415 1.67 4.99 5.41
CA ASP A 415 0.48 4.75 4.60
C ASP A 415 0.85 4.22 3.21
N GLY A 416 0.07 3.26 2.70
CA GLY A 416 0.29 2.66 1.39
C GLY A 416 0.21 3.69 0.25
N ASP A 417 -0.71 4.65 0.36
CA ASP A 417 -0.85 5.76 -0.59
C ASP A 417 0.40 6.66 -0.63
N TYR A 418 0.95 6.97 0.53
CA TYR A 418 2.19 7.73 0.63
C TYR A 418 3.37 6.96 0.02
N LEU A 419 3.48 5.65 0.31
CA LEU A 419 4.50 4.79 -0.28
C LEU A 419 4.35 4.71 -1.80
N TYR A 420 3.12 4.67 -2.29
CA TYR A 420 2.83 4.70 -3.72
C TYR A 420 3.38 5.96 -4.38
N ASN A 421 3.12 7.13 -3.81
CA ASN A 421 3.65 8.40 -4.30
C ASN A 421 5.18 8.53 -4.12
N LEU A 422 5.75 7.86 -3.12
CA LEU A 422 7.20 7.77 -2.94
C LEU A 422 7.87 6.91 -4.01
N ALA A 423 7.24 5.79 -4.38
CA ALA A 423 7.74 4.79 -5.31
C ALA A 423 7.46 5.12 -6.78
N HIS A 424 6.80 6.24 -7.07
CA HIS A 424 6.45 6.70 -8.41
C HIS A 424 6.89 8.14 -8.66
N PRO A 425 7.02 8.58 -9.93
CA PRO A 425 7.34 9.97 -10.23
C PRO A 425 6.34 10.93 -9.57
N SER A 426 6.80 11.88 -8.77
CA SER A 426 5.88 12.78 -8.04
C SER A 426 5.36 13.92 -8.92
N PHE A 427 6.14 14.34 -9.92
CA PHE A 427 5.81 15.44 -10.83
C PHE A 427 6.43 15.17 -12.20
N GLU A 428 5.68 14.48 -13.07
CA GLU A 428 6.17 13.97 -14.35
C GLU A 428 6.60 15.07 -15.33
N ASP A 429 5.97 16.24 -15.28
CA ASP A 429 6.33 17.41 -16.08
C ASP A 429 7.71 17.97 -15.71
N ALA A 430 8.11 17.79 -14.45
CA ALA A 430 9.40 18.23 -13.94
C ALA A 430 10.48 17.15 -14.07
N HIS A 431 10.18 15.92 -13.66
CA HIS A 431 11.11 14.78 -13.75
C HIS A 431 10.41 13.41 -13.58
N THR A 432 10.51 12.55 -14.59
CA THR A 432 10.00 11.16 -14.54
C THR A 432 10.87 10.19 -13.73
N GLY A 433 11.99 10.66 -13.20
CA GLY A 433 13.02 9.86 -12.53
C GLY A 433 13.02 10.01 -11.01
N TYR A 434 12.09 10.77 -10.45
CA TYR A 434 12.12 11.17 -9.05
C TYR A 434 10.73 11.17 -8.41
N GLY A 435 10.63 10.48 -7.27
CA GLY A 435 9.45 10.45 -6.42
C GLY A 435 9.63 11.28 -5.16
N TYR A 436 8.98 10.88 -4.06
CA TYR A 436 9.26 11.50 -2.77
C TYR A 436 10.61 11.05 -2.22
N GLN A 437 11.63 11.85 -2.52
CA GLN A 437 12.99 11.63 -2.03
C GLN A 437 13.59 10.27 -2.44
N ALA A 438 13.04 9.62 -3.47
CA ALA A 438 13.49 8.35 -4.03
C ALA A 438 13.73 8.50 -5.54
N LYS A 439 14.72 7.79 -6.07
CA LYS A 439 14.99 7.74 -7.51
C LYS A 439 14.23 6.58 -8.16
N MET A 440 13.88 6.75 -9.42
CA MET A 440 13.20 5.75 -10.24
C MET A 440 14.16 5.10 -11.22
N ASN A 441 13.89 3.86 -11.61
CA ASN A 441 14.58 3.29 -12.75
C ASN A 441 14.28 4.08 -14.03
N GLU A 442 15.33 4.60 -14.64
CA GLU A 442 15.28 5.31 -15.93
C GLU A 442 16.09 4.61 -17.01
N ASN A 443 17.27 4.09 -16.66
CA ASN A 443 18.29 3.64 -17.61
C ASN A 443 18.27 2.12 -17.83
N ASP A 444 17.85 1.32 -16.85
CA ASP A 444 17.94 -0.14 -16.96
C ASP A 444 16.73 -0.70 -17.72
N SER A 445 16.97 -1.11 -18.96
CA SER A 445 15.97 -1.74 -19.83
C SER A 445 15.53 -3.14 -19.38
N CYS A 446 16.28 -3.80 -18.49
CA CYS A 446 15.94 -5.08 -17.89
C CYS A 446 15.38 -4.90 -16.46
N ALA A 447 14.82 -3.73 -16.15
CA ALA A 447 14.05 -3.49 -14.94
C ALA A 447 12.82 -2.64 -15.28
N PRO A 448 11.65 -2.92 -14.69
CA PRO A 448 10.45 -2.15 -14.96
C PRO A 448 10.59 -0.72 -14.45
N LYS A 449 9.93 0.18 -15.17
CA LYS A 449 9.91 1.62 -14.92
C LYS A 449 8.72 1.96 -14.03
N PRO A 450 8.88 2.70 -12.91
CA PRO A 450 7.74 3.16 -12.12
C PRO A 450 6.87 4.12 -12.94
N ILE A 451 5.59 3.78 -13.08
CA ILE A 451 4.59 4.53 -13.84
C ILE A 451 3.27 4.46 -13.08
N HIS A 452 2.61 5.59 -12.86
CA HIS A 452 1.32 5.59 -12.18
C HIS A 452 0.27 4.83 -13.00
N LYS A 453 -0.58 4.08 -12.31
CA LYS A 453 -1.68 3.34 -12.94
C LYS A 453 -2.81 4.25 -13.42
N ILE A 454 -3.00 5.39 -12.75
CA ILE A 454 -4.13 6.28 -12.96
C ILE A 454 -3.63 7.68 -13.30
N TYR A 455 -4.17 8.23 -14.38
CA TYR A 455 -3.99 9.61 -14.79
C TYR A 455 -5.36 10.30 -14.93
N PRO A 456 -5.48 11.62 -14.62
CA PRO A 456 -4.41 12.51 -14.20
C PRO A 456 -3.85 12.16 -12.81
N HIS A 457 -2.53 12.25 -12.66
CA HIS A 457 -1.83 11.82 -11.46
C HIS A 457 -2.13 12.77 -10.30
N GLY A 458 -2.90 12.31 -9.31
CA GLY A 458 -3.11 12.96 -8.03
C GLY A 458 -3.72 14.37 -8.09
N PRO A 459 -4.06 14.97 -6.93
CA PRO A 459 -4.64 16.32 -6.88
C PRO A 459 -3.61 17.44 -7.11
N VAL A 460 -2.32 17.14 -6.88
CA VAL A 460 -1.24 18.15 -6.92
C VAL A 460 -0.34 17.99 -8.15
N SER A 461 -0.08 16.78 -8.65
CA SER A 461 0.67 16.63 -9.91
C SER A 461 -0.18 17.09 -11.09
N GLY A 462 -1.35 16.48 -11.32
CA GLY A 462 -2.22 16.80 -12.45
C GLY A 462 -1.64 16.43 -13.82
N ALA A 463 -0.52 15.69 -13.87
CA ALA A 463 0.03 15.19 -15.12
C ALA A 463 -1.01 14.30 -15.83
N PRO A 464 -1.27 14.48 -17.14
CA PRO A 464 -2.30 13.73 -17.86
C PRO A 464 -1.81 12.35 -18.36
N SER A 465 -0.50 12.09 -18.27
CA SER A 465 0.12 10.80 -18.61
C SER A 465 1.50 10.70 -17.94
N CYS A 466 2.18 9.57 -18.14
CA CYS A 466 3.50 9.32 -17.57
C CYS A 466 4.64 10.13 -18.20
N LEU A 467 4.39 10.85 -19.31
CA LEU A 467 5.35 11.69 -20.02
C LEU A 467 6.67 10.99 -20.38
N ARG A 468 6.66 9.65 -20.50
CA ARG A 468 7.80 8.85 -20.95
C ARG A 468 7.74 8.62 -22.45
N ALA A 469 8.89 8.72 -23.11
CA ALA A 469 9.01 8.46 -24.55
C ALA A 469 8.63 7.03 -24.94
N GLU A 470 8.83 6.05 -24.03
CA GLU A 470 8.49 4.65 -24.28
C GLU A 470 7.00 4.32 -24.05
N GLY A 471 6.20 5.30 -23.62
CA GLY A 471 4.79 5.12 -23.28
C GLY A 471 4.55 4.59 -21.86
N CYS A 472 3.26 4.44 -21.51
CA CYS A 472 2.81 4.11 -20.15
C CYS A 472 2.29 2.66 -20.01
N SER A 473 2.39 1.86 -21.07
CA SER A 473 1.81 0.52 -21.09
C SER A 473 2.67 -0.47 -20.29
N GLN A 474 2.14 -0.92 -19.16
CA GLN A 474 2.68 -2.04 -18.38
C GLN A 474 1.52 -2.91 -17.89
N THR A 475 1.72 -4.23 -17.84
CA THR A 475 0.70 -5.15 -17.31
C THR A 475 0.60 -5.04 -15.79
N HIS A 476 1.74 -4.85 -15.13
CA HIS A 476 1.86 -4.79 -13.68
C HIS A 476 2.49 -3.48 -13.23
N ASP A 477 1.97 -2.92 -12.14
CA ASP A 477 2.61 -1.84 -11.40
C ASP A 477 3.77 -2.43 -10.58
N ALA A 478 4.92 -2.54 -11.24
CA ALA A 478 6.06 -3.32 -10.79
C ALA A 478 7.37 -2.53 -10.76
N GLY A 479 7.29 -1.21 -10.94
CA GLY A 479 8.43 -0.33 -11.14
C GLY A 479 9.54 -0.49 -10.10
N VAL A 480 10.79 -0.46 -10.57
CA VAL A 480 11.97 -0.43 -9.71
C VAL A 480 12.28 0.99 -9.30
N PHE A 481 12.42 1.20 -7.99
CA PHE A 481 12.81 2.48 -7.40
C PHE A 481 13.88 2.24 -6.33
N TYR A 482 14.61 3.29 -5.96
CA TYR A 482 15.76 3.14 -5.09
C TYR A 482 16.13 4.41 -4.32
N ALA A 483 16.73 4.19 -3.14
CA ALA A 483 17.52 5.21 -2.45
C ALA A 483 18.93 5.25 -3.04
N ALA A 484 19.50 6.45 -3.23
CA ALA A 484 20.83 6.61 -3.80
C ALA A 484 21.67 7.61 -3.01
N GLY A 485 22.83 7.16 -2.52
CA GLY A 485 23.83 7.96 -1.83
C GLY A 485 25.10 8.16 -2.66
N ALA A 486 25.77 9.28 -2.42
CA ALA A 486 27.11 9.53 -2.95
C ALA A 486 28.08 8.42 -2.48
N LEU A 487 29.14 8.17 -3.27
CA LEU A 487 30.08 7.07 -3.03
C LEU A 487 29.45 5.66 -3.06
N GLY A 488 28.26 5.52 -3.66
CA GLY A 488 27.77 4.23 -4.12
C GLY A 488 26.97 3.46 -3.06
N GLN A 489 26.00 4.15 -2.46
CA GLN A 489 25.14 3.61 -1.41
C GLN A 489 23.74 3.44 -2.00
N TYR A 490 23.21 2.23 -2.05
CA TYR A 490 21.92 1.98 -2.69
C TYR A 490 21.04 1.05 -1.88
N ILE A 491 19.74 1.35 -1.90
CA ILE A 491 18.66 0.45 -1.48
C ILE A 491 17.74 0.34 -2.69
N ILE A 492 17.77 -0.79 -3.38
CA ILE A 492 17.09 -1.00 -4.67
C ILE A 492 15.92 -1.95 -4.43
N VAL A 493 14.71 -1.54 -4.80
CA VAL A 493 13.49 -2.30 -4.55
C VAL A 493 12.94 -2.85 -5.86
N HIS A 494 12.90 -4.17 -5.99
CA HIS A 494 12.30 -4.90 -7.10
C HIS A 494 10.97 -5.51 -6.65
N ARG A 495 9.88 -4.73 -6.74
CA ARG A 495 8.54 -5.13 -6.27
C ARG A 495 8.06 -6.44 -6.89
N ALA A 496 8.18 -6.56 -8.20
CA ALA A 496 7.72 -7.74 -8.96
C ALA A 496 8.45 -9.05 -8.63
N LEU A 497 9.58 -8.97 -7.90
CA LEU A 497 10.40 -10.11 -7.50
C LEU A 497 10.44 -10.30 -5.97
N ASP A 498 9.63 -9.52 -5.23
CA ASP A 498 9.62 -9.44 -3.76
C ASP A 498 11.03 -9.33 -3.16
N MET A 499 11.83 -8.43 -3.74
CA MET A 499 13.28 -8.39 -3.53
C MET A 499 13.80 -6.98 -3.26
N VAL A 500 14.76 -6.89 -2.34
CA VAL A 500 15.55 -5.69 -2.04
C VAL A 500 17.02 -6.04 -2.22
N ILE A 501 17.75 -5.18 -2.93
CA ILE A 501 19.21 -5.27 -3.03
C ILE A 501 19.81 -4.06 -2.33
N VAL A 502 20.79 -4.28 -1.46
CA VAL A 502 21.47 -3.21 -0.74
C VAL A 502 22.95 -3.26 -1.03
N VAL A 503 23.53 -2.10 -1.30
CA VAL A 503 24.94 -1.94 -1.66
C VAL A 503 25.54 -0.77 -0.91
N LYS A 504 26.78 -0.94 -0.42
CA LYS A 504 27.59 0.15 0.13
C LYS A 504 28.94 0.26 -0.58
N ASN A 505 29.39 1.50 -0.72
CA ASN A 505 30.72 1.86 -1.22
C ASN A 505 31.02 1.35 -2.64
N SER A 506 30.04 1.44 -3.54
CA SER A 506 30.21 0.99 -4.92
C SER A 506 30.98 1.94 -5.84
N GLY A 507 31.42 3.09 -5.33
CA GLY A 507 32.16 4.11 -6.09
C GLY A 507 31.31 5.35 -6.36
N MET A 508 31.72 6.20 -7.29
CA MET A 508 30.95 7.43 -7.58
C MET A 508 29.50 7.10 -7.95
N GLN A 509 28.56 7.92 -7.45
CA GLN A 509 27.14 7.70 -7.73
C GLN A 509 26.89 7.80 -9.24
N SER A 510 26.16 6.83 -9.79
CA SER A 510 25.75 6.79 -11.19
C SER A 510 24.31 6.25 -11.27
N ASN A 511 23.54 6.74 -12.24
CA ASN A 511 22.21 6.20 -12.52
C ASN A 511 22.27 4.78 -13.13
N ASP A 512 23.44 4.34 -13.61
CA ASP A 512 23.64 3.00 -14.17
C ASP A 512 24.00 1.96 -13.10
N GLU A 513 24.36 2.41 -11.91
CA GLU A 513 24.88 1.56 -10.85
C GLU A 513 23.84 0.56 -10.31
N PRO A 514 22.55 0.92 -10.11
CA PRO A 514 21.51 -0.06 -9.84
C PRO A 514 21.45 -1.17 -10.90
N GLY A 515 21.59 -0.80 -12.18
CA GLY A 515 21.61 -1.75 -13.28
C GLY A 515 22.86 -2.64 -13.29
N ARG A 516 24.04 -2.12 -12.93
CA ARG A 516 25.26 -2.93 -12.76
C ARG A 516 25.08 -4.00 -11.68
N VAL A 517 24.51 -3.60 -10.55
CA VAL A 517 24.22 -4.50 -9.42
C VAL A 517 23.18 -5.56 -9.83
N TRP A 518 22.10 -5.12 -10.48
CA TRP A 518 21.08 -6.01 -10.99
C TRP A 518 21.64 -7.00 -12.01
N ASN A 519 22.48 -6.56 -12.96
CA ASN A 519 23.11 -7.42 -13.95
C ASN A 519 23.96 -8.54 -13.33
N ALA A 520 24.65 -8.27 -12.21
CA ALA A 520 25.43 -9.28 -11.50
C ALA A 520 24.54 -10.31 -10.77
N LEU A 521 23.42 -9.86 -10.19
CA LEU A 521 22.52 -10.71 -9.39
C LEU A 521 21.48 -11.46 -10.22
N ARG A 522 20.96 -10.84 -11.30
CA ARG A 522 19.86 -11.35 -12.14
C ARG A 522 20.02 -12.81 -12.56
N PRO A 523 21.22 -13.32 -12.95
CA PRO A 523 21.37 -14.72 -13.28
C PRO A 523 20.89 -15.66 -12.16
N ALA A 524 21.12 -15.31 -10.89
CA ALA A 524 20.67 -16.10 -9.74
C ALA A 524 19.15 -16.14 -9.60
N VAL A 525 18.45 -15.06 -9.98
CA VAL A 525 16.98 -15.02 -10.05
C VAL A 525 16.48 -15.85 -11.22
N VAL A 526 17.01 -15.61 -12.43
CA VAL A 526 16.56 -16.28 -13.66
C VAL A 526 16.74 -17.80 -13.59
N ALA A 527 17.78 -18.29 -12.91
CA ALA A 527 17.98 -19.72 -12.70
C ALA A 527 16.80 -20.43 -12.00
N HIS A 528 16.05 -19.70 -11.17
CA HIS A 528 14.89 -20.22 -10.44
C HIS A 528 13.56 -19.64 -10.89
N ASP A 529 13.55 -18.78 -11.91
CA ASP A 529 12.33 -18.18 -12.45
C ASP A 529 11.37 -19.26 -12.99
N PRO A 530 10.06 -19.20 -12.67
CA PRO A 530 9.11 -20.24 -13.07
C PRO A 530 8.83 -20.28 -14.58
N VAL A 531 9.06 -19.19 -15.31
CA VAL A 531 8.71 -19.04 -16.73
C VAL A 531 9.97 -18.96 -17.61
N TYR A 532 10.99 -18.24 -17.16
CA TYR A 532 12.15 -17.87 -17.96
C TYR A 532 13.46 -18.57 -17.55
N ARG A 533 13.39 -19.70 -16.83
CA ARG A 533 14.58 -20.50 -16.52
C ARG A 533 15.34 -20.85 -17.79
N GLY A 534 16.63 -20.49 -17.84
CA GLY A 534 17.49 -20.69 -19.00
C GLY A 534 17.28 -19.68 -20.15
N ASN A 535 16.39 -18.69 -19.99
CA ASN A 535 16.09 -17.67 -20.99
C ASN A 535 16.23 -16.23 -20.42
N PRO A 536 17.45 -15.77 -20.14
CA PRO A 536 17.70 -14.44 -19.57
C PRO A 536 17.23 -13.29 -20.47
N THR A 537 17.29 -13.45 -21.80
CA THR A 537 16.83 -12.43 -22.76
C THR A 537 15.31 -12.29 -22.74
N GLY A 538 14.58 -13.40 -22.70
CA GLY A 538 13.13 -13.42 -22.57
C GLY A 538 12.68 -12.82 -21.25
N PHE A 539 13.35 -13.18 -20.14
CA PHE A 539 13.13 -12.57 -18.84
C PHE A 539 13.28 -11.05 -18.90
N CYS A 540 14.41 -10.55 -19.42
CA CYS A 540 14.65 -9.11 -19.50
C CYS A 540 13.60 -8.37 -20.31
N THR A 541 13.19 -8.95 -21.44
CA THR A 541 12.18 -8.35 -22.31
C THR A 541 10.83 -8.22 -21.60
N ALA A 542 10.41 -9.25 -20.86
CA ALA A 542 9.13 -9.24 -20.17
C ALA A 542 9.17 -8.43 -18.86
N TYR A 543 10.21 -8.63 -18.05
CA TYR A 543 10.40 -7.94 -16.77
C TYR A 543 10.62 -6.44 -16.96
N GLY A 544 11.48 -6.04 -17.90
CA GLY A 544 11.74 -4.62 -18.21
C GLY A 544 10.50 -3.84 -18.69
N LYS A 545 9.55 -4.54 -19.33
CA LYS A 545 8.27 -3.96 -19.76
C LYS A 545 7.17 -4.01 -18.69
N GLY A 546 7.47 -4.49 -17.47
CA GLY A 546 6.46 -4.68 -16.43
C GLY A 546 5.42 -5.75 -16.76
N ASN A 547 5.75 -6.71 -17.63
CA ASN A 547 4.86 -7.80 -18.06
C ASN A 547 5.12 -9.12 -17.35
N HIS A 548 6.18 -9.21 -16.55
CA HIS A 548 6.50 -10.37 -15.74
C HIS A 548 6.67 -9.93 -14.30
N ALA A 549 5.83 -10.44 -13.41
CA ALA A 549 5.80 -10.02 -12.01
C ALA A 549 5.43 -11.21 -11.10
N PRO A 550 6.23 -12.29 -11.09
CA PRO A 550 5.86 -13.58 -10.50
C PRO A 550 5.63 -13.51 -8.99
N ASP A 551 6.23 -12.51 -8.33
CA ASP A 551 6.21 -12.36 -6.88
C ASP A 551 5.57 -11.04 -6.43
N LEU A 552 4.89 -10.31 -7.33
CA LEU A 552 4.32 -9.01 -6.99
C LEU A 552 3.25 -9.14 -5.91
N LYS A 553 3.51 -8.50 -4.77
CA LYS A 553 2.52 -8.28 -3.72
C LYS A 553 1.88 -6.93 -3.93
N LEU A 554 0.56 -6.94 -4.11
CA LEU A 554 -0.22 -5.71 -4.14
C LEU A 554 -0.26 -5.11 -2.74
N TRP A 555 -0.02 -3.82 -2.67
CA TRP A 555 -0.30 -2.99 -1.51
C TRP A 555 -1.82 -2.78 -1.39
N GLU A 556 -2.23 -2.21 -0.26
CA GLU A 556 -3.62 -1.87 0.02
C GLU A 556 -4.23 -1.03 -1.12
N GLY A 557 -5.48 -1.33 -1.49
CA GLY A 557 -6.13 -0.70 -2.64
C GLY A 557 -5.72 -1.26 -4.01
N GLY A 558 -4.99 -2.39 -4.05
CA GLY A 558 -4.64 -3.08 -5.30
C GLY A 558 -3.53 -2.41 -6.10
N ARG A 559 -2.59 -1.75 -5.40
CA ARG A 559 -1.50 -0.93 -5.95
C ARG A 559 -0.13 -1.60 -5.86
#